data_AF-A0A3S4FZJ0-F1
#
_entry.id   AF-A0A3S4FZJ0-F1
#
_cell.length_a   1.000
_cell.length_b   1.000
_cell.length_c   1.000
_cell.angle_alpha   90.00
_cell.angle_beta   90.00
_cell.angle_gamma   90.00
#
_symmetry.space_group_name_H-M   'P 1'
#
loop_
_entity.id
_entity.type
_entity.pdbx_description
1 polymer ?
#
loop_
_entity_poly.entity_id
_entity_poly.type
_entity_poly.pdbx_seq_one_letter_code
_entity_poly.pdbx_strand_id
1 'polypeptide(L)'
;MMQIFRVAGFAALGVLATLTTLPLSALAQSAPTPAAPKTETFGKWSTTVDEIDTGEDLRKTCVASTAFLDASGASGTLTLAISNGDALPPDGYPTLVIAMRNKDLPTGENIPAVFGDSNGNIKATVNALAGGRWMMNNKTEISLALLRAMRRASALDVIFADTPVATVSMDGFTKAYRSLGVSCGFPTVDVAP
;
A
#
# COMPACT_ATOMS: atom_id res chain seq x y z
N MET A 1 32.84 12.72 -40.00
CA MET A 1 34.30 12.91 -40.03
C MET A 1 34.57 14.38 -40.32
N MET A 2 35.37 14.99 -39.44
CA MET A 2 36.09 16.27 -39.56
C MET A 2 35.35 17.56 -39.93
N GLN A 3 35.30 18.46 -38.93
CA GLN A 3 35.07 19.89 -39.05
C GLN A 3 36.26 20.60 -39.72
N ILE A 4 35.98 21.56 -40.60
CA ILE A 4 36.82 22.70 -40.97
C ILE A 4 35.80 23.84 -41.22
N PHE A 5 35.85 25.01 -40.58
CA PHE A 5 36.58 26.18 -41.08
C PHE A 5 36.71 27.30 -40.02
N ARG A 6 37.97 27.74 -39.88
CA ARG A 6 38.51 29.12 -39.81
C ARG A 6 37.74 30.21 -39.06
N VAL A 7 38.45 30.75 -38.06
CA VAL A 7 38.20 32.03 -37.38
C VAL A 7 38.98 33.15 -38.09
N ALA A 8 38.26 34.21 -38.47
CA ALA A 8 38.69 35.60 -38.69
C ALA A 8 37.38 36.40 -38.77
N GLY A 9 37.13 37.54 -38.15
CA GLY A 9 37.92 38.61 -37.57
C GLY A 9 37.11 39.90 -37.80
N PHE A 10 37.28 40.92 -36.96
CA PHE A 10 36.75 42.30 -37.06
C PHE A 10 35.25 42.48 -36.74
N ALA A 11 34.90 43.08 -35.60
CA ALA A 11 34.91 44.52 -35.29
C ALA A 11 33.86 45.32 -36.10
N ALA A 12 32.84 45.82 -35.40
CA ALA A 12 32.36 47.21 -35.50
C ALA A 12 31.02 47.39 -34.76
N LEU A 13 31.05 48.33 -33.82
CA LEU A 13 30.07 49.41 -33.61
C LEU A 13 28.57 49.08 -33.67
N GLY A 14 27.98 49.15 -32.47
CA GLY A 14 26.92 50.13 -32.18
C GLY A 14 25.54 49.83 -32.75
N VAL A 15 24.58 49.59 -31.85
CA VAL A 15 23.19 50.08 -31.94
C VAL A 15 22.63 49.99 -30.51
N LEU A 16 22.12 51.12 -30.01
CA LEU A 16 21.28 51.19 -28.82
C LEU A 16 20.02 50.35 -29.06
N ALA A 17 19.79 49.32 -28.25
CA ALA A 17 18.50 48.69 -28.10
C ALA A 17 18.06 48.83 -26.64
N THR A 18 16.97 49.56 -26.45
CA THR A 18 16.31 49.79 -25.16
C THR A 18 15.90 48.46 -24.53
N LEU A 19 16.50 48.12 -23.38
CA LEU A 19 16.05 47.03 -22.52
C LEU A 19 14.69 47.38 -21.92
N THR A 20 13.61 46.85 -22.48
CA THR A 20 12.35 46.69 -21.75
C THR A 20 12.45 45.41 -20.92
N THR A 21 12.87 45.56 -19.67
CA THR A 21 12.86 44.48 -18.67
C THR A 21 11.41 44.11 -18.36
N LEU A 22 10.90 43.06 -18.98
CA LEU A 22 9.68 42.39 -18.53
C LEU A 22 10.01 41.66 -17.22
N PRO A 23 9.27 41.89 -16.12
CA PRO A 23 9.44 41.09 -14.92
C PRO A 23 8.94 39.68 -15.25
N LEU A 24 9.88 38.75 -15.40
CA LEU A 24 9.58 37.33 -15.43
C LEU A 24 9.20 36.95 -14.00
N SER A 25 7.92 37.14 -13.66
CA SER A 25 7.32 36.59 -12.46
C SER A 25 7.34 35.08 -12.61
N ALA A 26 8.43 34.45 -12.21
CA ALA A 26 8.50 33.02 -12.00
C ALA A 26 7.49 32.69 -10.91
N LEU A 27 6.31 32.21 -11.32
CA LEU A 27 5.40 31.51 -10.43
C LEU A 27 6.16 30.28 -9.94
N ALA A 28 6.79 30.41 -8.77
CA ALA A 28 7.24 29.27 -8.00
C ALA A 28 5.98 28.47 -7.66
N GLN A 29 5.65 27.48 -8.49
CA GLN A 29 4.70 26.45 -8.13
C GLN A 29 5.31 25.72 -6.93
N SER A 30 4.85 26.08 -5.73
CA SER A 30 5.10 25.29 -4.54
C SER A 30 4.49 23.92 -4.80
N ALA A 31 5.34 22.93 -5.10
CA ALA A 31 4.91 21.55 -5.15
C ALA A 31 4.23 21.23 -3.80
N PRO A 32 3.03 20.62 -3.80
CA PRO A 32 2.38 20.23 -2.56
C PRO A 32 3.34 19.35 -1.77
N THR A 33 3.67 19.76 -0.55
CA THR A 33 4.47 18.95 0.36
C THR A 33 3.59 17.81 0.84
N PRO A 34 3.97 16.52 0.66
CA PRO A 34 3.18 15.42 1.18
C PRO A 34 2.95 15.62 2.68
N ALA A 35 1.69 15.60 3.11
CA ALA A 35 1.38 15.61 4.53
C ALA A 35 2.00 14.35 5.18
N ALA A 36 2.58 14.51 6.36
CA ALA A 36 3.11 13.36 7.10
C ALA A 36 1.96 12.34 7.32
N PRO A 37 2.20 11.03 7.11
CA PRO A 37 1.14 10.03 7.21
C PRO A 37 0.51 10.05 8.60
N LYS A 38 -0.82 10.05 8.66
CA LYS A 38 -1.53 9.99 9.95
C LYS A 38 -1.54 8.54 10.44
N THR A 39 -0.90 8.27 11.57
CA THR A 39 -0.85 6.93 12.19
C THR A 39 -1.73 6.82 13.43
N GLU A 40 -2.51 5.76 13.54
CA GLU A 40 -3.30 5.39 14.73
C GLU A 40 -3.01 3.94 15.13
N THR A 41 -3.07 3.60 16.43
CA THR A 41 -2.80 2.24 16.92
C THR A 41 -3.97 1.69 17.73
N PHE A 42 -4.31 0.43 17.47
CA PHE A 42 -5.39 -0.32 18.11
C PHE A 42 -4.87 -1.71 18.49
N GLY A 43 -4.57 -1.94 19.77
CA GLY A 43 -3.99 -3.22 20.20
C GLY A 43 -2.66 -3.49 19.50
N LYS A 44 -2.58 -4.59 18.75
CA LYS A 44 -1.42 -4.94 17.92
C LYS A 44 -1.46 -4.37 16.50
N TRP A 45 -2.59 -3.82 16.09
CA TRP A 45 -2.79 -3.25 14.78
C TRP A 45 -2.49 -1.76 14.77
N SER A 46 -1.97 -1.26 13.66
CA SER A 46 -1.83 0.18 13.41
C SER A 46 -2.36 0.53 12.02
N THR A 47 -2.95 1.71 11.89
CA THR A 47 -3.39 2.26 10.61
C THR A 47 -2.54 3.45 10.21
N THR A 48 -2.34 3.62 8.90
CA THR A 48 -1.69 4.77 8.30
C THR A 48 -2.52 5.26 7.12
N VAL A 49 -2.66 6.57 6.96
CA VAL A 49 -3.32 7.18 5.80
C VAL A 49 -2.32 8.06 5.09
N ASP A 50 -2.03 7.70 3.83
CA ASP A 50 -1.25 8.50 2.91
C ASP A 50 -2.21 9.28 2.01
N GLU A 51 -2.06 10.61 2.01
CA GLU A 51 -2.89 11.52 1.22
C GLU A 51 -2.01 12.25 0.20
N ILE A 52 -2.38 12.13 -1.08
CA ILE A 52 -1.68 12.73 -2.20
C ILE A 52 -2.68 13.57 -2.99
N ASP A 53 -2.50 14.88 -2.96
CA ASP A 53 -3.20 15.81 -3.85
C ASP A 53 -2.49 15.81 -5.21
N THR A 54 -3.17 15.30 -6.24
CA THR A 54 -2.63 15.25 -7.60
C THR A 54 -2.82 16.57 -8.35
N GLY A 55 -3.48 17.56 -7.74
CA GLY A 55 -3.94 18.81 -8.37
C GLY A 55 -5.27 18.66 -9.11
N GLU A 56 -5.67 17.45 -9.47
CA GLU A 56 -6.98 17.14 -10.07
C GLU A 56 -7.92 16.47 -9.06
N ASP A 57 -7.36 15.64 -8.17
CA ASP A 57 -8.12 14.94 -7.15
C ASP A 57 -7.26 14.59 -5.92
N LEU A 58 -7.92 14.28 -4.81
CA LEU A 58 -7.28 13.86 -3.57
C LEU A 58 -7.29 12.32 -3.50
N ARG A 59 -6.12 11.69 -3.69
CA ARG A 59 -5.95 10.24 -3.53
C ARG A 59 -5.56 9.91 -2.10
N LYS A 60 -6.31 8.98 -1.50
CA LYS A 60 -6.02 8.45 -0.16
C LYS A 60 -5.72 6.97 -0.26
N THR A 61 -4.59 6.55 0.28
CA THR A 61 -4.26 5.14 0.51
C THR A 61 -4.32 4.87 2.00
N CYS A 62 -5.26 4.03 2.42
CA CYS A 62 -5.43 3.63 3.81
C CYS A 62 -4.83 2.23 4.01
N VAL A 63 -3.96 2.12 5.00
CA VAL A 63 -3.24 0.90 5.33
C VAL A 63 -3.53 0.51 6.77
N ALA A 64 -3.86 -0.76 7.03
CA ALA A 64 -3.86 -1.33 8.38
C ALA A 64 -2.83 -2.46 8.41
N SER A 65 -2.01 -2.53 9.45
CA SER A 65 -0.99 -3.56 9.56
C SER A 65 -0.78 -4.05 10.98
N THR A 66 -0.34 -5.29 11.11
CA THR A 66 0.13 -5.88 12.37
C THR A 66 1.42 -6.65 12.12
N ALA A 67 2.34 -6.57 13.08
CA ALA A 67 3.53 -7.41 13.08
C ALA A 67 3.21 -8.81 13.64
N PHE A 68 3.97 -9.80 13.21
CA PHE A 68 3.98 -11.14 13.77
C PHE A 68 5.40 -11.71 13.78
N LEU A 69 5.59 -12.83 14.48
CA LEU A 69 6.80 -13.63 14.40
C LEU A 69 6.45 -14.99 13.81
N ASP A 70 7.32 -15.54 12.98
CA ASP A 70 7.22 -16.94 12.57
C ASP A 70 7.75 -17.88 13.66
N ALA A 71 7.69 -19.19 13.42
CA ALA A 71 8.16 -20.20 14.36
C ALA A 71 9.67 -20.11 14.67
N SER A 72 10.46 -19.48 13.79
CA SER A 72 11.90 -19.24 13.98
C SER A 72 12.20 -17.92 14.70
N GLY A 73 11.18 -17.10 14.97
CA GLY A 73 11.32 -15.76 15.56
C GLY A 73 11.61 -14.67 14.52
N ALA A 74 11.51 -14.95 13.21
CA ALA A 74 11.67 -13.95 12.18
C ALA A 74 10.43 -13.05 12.12
N SER A 75 10.63 -11.74 12.06
CA SER A 75 9.54 -10.77 12.00
C SER A 75 8.89 -10.73 10.63
N GLY A 76 7.56 -10.71 10.63
CA GLY A 76 6.74 -10.44 9.45
C GLY A 76 5.67 -9.40 9.73
N THR A 77 4.94 -9.04 8.68
CA THR A 77 3.82 -8.10 8.73
C THR A 77 2.67 -8.64 7.90
N LEU A 78 1.46 -8.56 8.45
CA LEU A 78 0.23 -8.69 7.69
C LEU A 78 -0.33 -7.28 7.47
N THR A 79 -0.57 -6.93 6.21
CA THR A 79 -1.02 -5.61 5.79
C THR A 79 -2.31 -5.72 4.99
N LEU A 80 -3.28 -4.87 5.31
CA LEU A 80 -4.44 -4.56 4.49
C LEU A 80 -4.24 -3.18 3.88
N ALA A 81 -4.46 -3.03 2.58
CA ALA A 81 -4.34 -1.76 1.87
C ALA A 81 -5.52 -1.53 0.93
N ILE A 82 -6.06 -0.32 0.92
CA ILE A 82 -7.12 0.12 0.01
C ILE A 82 -6.98 1.61 -0.29
N SER A 83 -7.28 1.99 -1.52
CA SER A 83 -7.32 3.38 -1.97
C SER A 83 -8.76 3.83 -2.23
N ASN A 84 -9.03 5.13 -2.07
CA ASN A 84 -10.31 5.72 -2.51
C ASN A 84 -10.51 5.73 -4.04
N GLY A 85 -9.49 5.30 -4.80
CA GLY A 85 -9.60 5.00 -6.24
C GLY A 85 -9.92 3.55 -6.60
N ASP A 86 -9.95 2.64 -5.62
CA ASP A 86 -10.24 1.22 -5.84
C ASP A 86 -11.76 0.95 -5.90
N ALA A 87 -12.14 -0.27 -6.29
CA ALA A 87 -13.47 -0.78 -5.94
C ALA A 87 -13.57 -0.91 -4.42
N LEU A 88 -14.48 -0.15 -3.81
CA LEU A 88 -14.67 -0.10 -2.35
C LEU A 88 -15.73 -1.12 -1.90
N PRO A 89 -15.74 -1.51 -0.61
CA PRO A 89 -16.78 -2.38 -0.08
C PRO A 89 -18.18 -1.82 -0.36
N PRO A 90 -19.14 -2.68 -0.77
CA PRO A 90 -19.06 -4.15 -0.80
C PRO A 90 -18.48 -4.75 -2.10
N ASP A 91 -18.15 -3.94 -3.10
CA ASP A 91 -17.80 -4.41 -4.46
C ASP A 91 -16.32 -4.84 -4.58
N GLY A 92 -15.44 -4.26 -3.76
CA GLY A 92 -14.06 -4.67 -3.58
C GLY A 92 -13.64 -4.55 -2.12
N TYR A 93 -12.60 -5.25 -1.71
CA TYR A 93 -12.12 -5.23 -0.31
C TYR A 93 -10.63 -4.90 -0.27
N PRO A 94 -10.12 -4.43 0.89
CA PRO A 94 -8.69 -4.18 1.06
C PRO A 94 -7.85 -5.39 0.66
N THR A 95 -6.80 -5.14 -0.11
CA THR A 95 -5.86 -6.18 -0.52
C THR A 95 -5.03 -6.61 0.68
N LEU A 96 -4.88 -7.93 0.88
CA LEU A 96 -4.06 -8.50 1.93
C LEU A 96 -2.66 -8.85 1.41
N VAL A 97 -1.65 -8.40 2.12
CA VAL A 97 -0.24 -8.69 1.84
C VAL A 97 0.44 -9.21 3.11
N ILE A 98 1.13 -10.35 2.99
CA ILE A 98 2.06 -10.85 4.00
C ILE A 98 3.47 -10.48 3.55
N ALA A 99 4.26 -9.84 4.41
CA ALA A 99 5.65 -9.50 4.12
C ALA A 99 6.57 -10.05 5.22
N MET A 100 7.58 -10.84 4.82
CA MET A 100 8.59 -11.35 5.75
C MET A 100 9.82 -11.84 4.99
N ARG A 101 10.97 -11.80 5.66
CA ARG A 101 12.22 -12.34 5.10
C ARG A 101 12.34 -13.82 5.43
N ASN A 102 11.71 -14.67 4.62
CA ASN A 102 11.84 -16.11 4.72
C ASN A 102 12.03 -16.70 3.31
N LYS A 103 13.15 -17.38 3.08
CA LYS A 103 13.53 -17.95 1.78
C LYS A 103 12.92 -19.34 1.54
N ASP A 104 12.40 -19.97 2.58
CA ASP A 104 11.84 -21.31 2.53
C ASP A 104 10.35 -21.27 2.16
N LEU A 105 9.74 -20.08 2.18
CA LEU A 105 8.37 -19.90 1.72
C LEU A 105 8.26 -20.01 0.19
N PRO A 106 7.17 -20.60 -0.32
CA PRO A 106 6.99 -20.83 -1.75
C PRO A 106 6.98 -19.53 -2.55
N THR A 107 7.54 -19.58 -3.76
CA THR A 107 7.55 -18.47 -4.72
C THR A 107 6.78 -18.83 -5.99
N GLY A 108 6.28 -17.83 -6.71
CA GLY A 108 5.48 -18.00 -7.93
C GLY A 108 4.08 -17.42 -7.78
N GLU A 109 3.19 -17.79 -8.70
CA GLU A 109 1.80 -17.35 -8.73
C GLU A 109 0.85 -18.45 -8.27
N ASN A 110 -0.34 -18.06 -7.82
CA ASN A 110 -1.41 -18.96 -7.43
C ASN A 110 -1.01 -20.01 -6.38
N ILE A 111 -0.10 -19.65 -5.48
CA ILE A 111 0.34 -20.49 -4.38
C ILE A 111 -0.88 -20.76 -3.48
N PRO A 112 -1.22 -22.02 -3.18
CA PRO A 112 -2.31 -22.34 -2.27
C PRO A 112 -2.06 -21.71 -0.90
N ALA A 113 -3.05 -20.97 -0.39
CA ALA A 113 -3.00 -20.36 0.92
C ALA A 113 -4.20 -20.80 1.76
N VAL A 114 -3.96 -21.04 3.05
CA VAL A 114 -5.00 -21.32 4.03
C VAL A 114 -4.86 -20.32 5.17
N PHE A 115 -5.99 -19.69 5.50
CA PHE A 115 -6.14 -18.80 6.63
C PHE A 115 -7.11 -19.44 7.62
N GLY A 116 -6.60 -19.90 8.76
CA GLY A 116 -7.34 -20.66 9.75
C GLY A 116 -7.67 -19.86 11.00
N ASP A 117 -8.82 -20.16 11.59
CA ASP A 117 -9.16 -19.81 12.97
C ASP A 117 -9.85 -20.99 13.67
N SER A 118 -10.26 -20.83 14.92
CA SER A 118 -11.00 -21.87 15.66
C SER A 118 -12.34 -22.26 15.03
N ASN A 119 -12.85 -21.50 14.06
CA ASN A 119 -14.14 -21.72 13.40
C ASN A 119 -14.00 -22.33 12.01
N GLY A 120 -12.79 -22.49 11.49
CA GLY A 120 -12.52 -23.16 10.22
C GLY A 120 -11.46 -22.46 9.36
N ASN A 121 -11.36 -22.90 8.12
CA ASN A 121 -10.30 -22.52 7.20
C ASN A 121 -10.88 -21.80 5.98
N ILE A 122 -10.29 -20.65 5.64
CA ILE A 122 -10.53 -19.95 4.39
C ILE A 122 -9.41 -20.32 3.42
N LYS A 123 -9.78 -20.95 2.30
CA LYS A 123 -8.85 -21.30 1.22
C LYS A 123 -8.77 -20.14 0.23
N ALA A 124 -7.55 -19.77 -0.13
CA ALA A 124 -7.26 -18.72 -1.09
C ALA A 124 -6.03 -19.09 -1.91
N THR A 125 -5.59 -18.16 -2.75
CA THR A 125 -4.27 -18.22 -3.39
C THR A 125 -3.53 -16.92 -3.17
N VAL A 126 -2.21 -16.99 -3.11
CA VAL A 126 -1.31 -15.83 -3.02
C VAL A 126 -0.32 -15.84 -4.16
N ASN A 127 0.13 -14.67 -4.59
CA ASN A 127 1.23 -14.51 -5.52
C ASN A 127 2.44 -13.95 -4.77
N ALA A 128 3.59 -14.59 -4.94
CA ALA A 128 4.83 -14.06 -4.43
C ALA A 128 5.25 -12.85 -5.27
N LEU A 129 5.62 -11.78 -4.59
CA LEU A 129 6.14 -10.54 -5.15
C LEU A 129 7.61 -10.40 -4.77
N ALA A 130 8.32 -9.51 -5.45
CA ALA A 130 9.67 -9.13 -5.07
C ALA A 130 9.73 -8.64 -3.61
N GLY A 131 10.86 -8.92 -2.95
CA GLY A 131 11.14 -8.43 -1.60
C GLY A 131 10.55 -9.26 -0.45
N GLY A 132 10.18 -10.52 -0.69
CA GLY A 132 9.63 -11.40 0.37
C GLY A 132 8.22 -10.98 0.77
N ARG A 133 7.36 -10.74 -0.23
CA ARG A 133 5.96 -10.38 -0.01
C ARG A 133 5.06 -11.35 -0.77
N TRP A 134 3.90 -11.63 -0.21
CA TRP A 134 2.86 -12.47 -0.79
C TRP A 134 1.56 -11.71 -0.75
N MET A 135 1.02 -11.42 -1.93
CA MET A 135 -0.27 -10.74 -2.07
C MET A 135 -1.36 -11.78 -2.30
N MET A 136 -2.42 -11.71 -1.52
CA MET A 136 -3.59 -12.56 -1.73
C MET A 136 -4.32 -12.15 -3.02
N ASN A 137 -4.72 -13.13 -3.81
CA ASN A 137 -5.60 -12.90 -4.94
C ASN A 137 -6.97 -12.41 -4.45
N ASN A 138 -7.31 -11.16 -4.79
CA ASN A 138 -8.43 -10.42 -4.22
C ASN A 138 -9.76 -10.76 -4.91
N LYS A 139 -10.22 -12.01 -4.83
CA LYS A 139 -11.61 -12.35 -5.18
C LYS A 139 -12.54 -11.86 -4.09
N THR A 140 -13.51 -11.02 -4.44
CA THR A 140 -14.40 -10.30 -3.50
C THR A 140 -15.01 -11.22 -2.44
N GLU A 141 -15.52 -12.39 -2.83
CA GLU A 141 -16.13 -13.36 -1.93
C GLU A 141 -15.14 -13.99 -0.94
N ILE A 142 -13.90 -14.27 -1.38
CA ILE A 142 -12.84 -14.84 -0.54
C ILE A 142 -12.32 -13.78 0.43
N SER A 143 -12.10 -12.56 -0.05
CA SER A 143 -11.65 -11.44 0.77
C SER A 143 -12.65 -11.10 1.87
N LEU A 144 -13.94 -11.03 1.56
CA LEU A 144 -14.98 -10.84 2.56
C LEU A 144 -15.01 -11.97 3.59
N ALA A 145 -14.93 -13.23 3.15
CA ALA A 145 -14.91 -14.38 4.04
C ALA A 145 -13.71 -14.36 5.00
N LEU A 146 -12.53 -14.00 4.48
CA LEU A 146 -11.30 -13.85 5.27
C LEU A 146 -11.40 -12.69 6.27
N LEU A 147 -11.85 -11.51 5.84
CA LEU A 147 -12.00 -10.36 6.73
C LEU A 147 -13.00 -10.64 7.86
N ARG A 148 -14.08 -11.37 7.57
CA ARG A 148 -15.02 -11.86 8.59
C ARG A 148 -14.39 -12.88 9.54
N ALA A 149 -13.43 -13.69 9.07
CA ALA A 149 -12.65 -14.59 9.90
C ALA A 149 -11.71 -13.82 10.83
N MET A 150 -10.96 -12.87 10.28
CA MET A 150 -10.10 -11.98 11.06
C MET A 150 -10.88 -11.23 12.14
N ARG A 151 -12.13 -10.81 11.85
CA ARG A 151 -13.00 -10.11 12.81
C ARG A 151 -13.37 -10.94 14.04
N ARG A 152 -13.60 -12.24 13.86
CA ARG A 152 -14.08 -13.13 14.94
C ARG A 152 -12.95 -13.87 15.64
N ALA A 153 -11.80 -14.02 14.98
CA ALA A 153 -10.67 -14.75 15.49
C ALA A 153 -9.90 -13.93 16.53
N SER A 154 -9.27 -14.59 17.51
CA SER A 154 -8.25 -13.98 18.37
C SER A 154 -6.87 -14.00 17.71
N ALA A 155 -6.61 -15.04 16.92
CA ALA A 155 -5.42 -15.22 16.11
C ALA A 155 -5.77 -15.88 14.77
N LEU A 156 -5.01 -15.57 13.74
CA LEU A 156 -5.16 -16.10 12.39
C LEU A 156 -3.93 -16.94 12.03
N ASP A 157 -4.13 -18.23 11.79
CA ASP A 157 -3.08 -19.11 11.30
C ASP A 157 -2.95 -18.96 9.79
N VAL A 158 -1.72 -18.80 9.30
CA VAL A 158 -1.42 -18.59 7.88
C VAL A 158 -0.51 -19.72 7.40
N ILE A 159 -0.92 -20.40 6.33
CA ILE A 159 -0.19 -21.53 5.74
C ILE A 159 -0.12 -21.33 4.23
N PHE A 160 1.06 -21.48 3.64
CA PHE A 160 1.28 -21.45 2.19
C PHE A 160 1.81 -22.79 1.70
N ALA A 161 1.14 -23.43 0.74
CA ALA A 161 1.52 -24.74 0.20
C ALA A 161 1.96 -25.73 1.30
N ASP A 162 1.10 -25.91 2.31
CA ASP A 162 1.30 -26.75 3.50
C ASP A 162 2.47 -26.35 4.42
N THR A 163 3.11 -25.20 4.15
CA THR A 163 4.16 -24.62 4.99
C THR A 163 3.56 -23.57 5.93
N PRO A 164 3.62 -23.77 7.26
CA PRO A 164 3.18 -22.75 8.23
C PRO A 164 4.00 -21.47 8.08
N VAL A 165 3.30 -20.34 7.96
CA VAL A 165 3.90 -19.01 7.83
C VAL A 165 3.96 -18.34 9.19
N ALA A 166 2.81 -18.19 9.85
CA ALA A 166 2.68 -17.53 11.14
C ALA A 166 1.31 -17.73 11.79
N THR A 167 1.24 -17.43 13.07
CA THR A 167 -0.01 -17.18 13.80
C THR A 167 -0.07 -15.70 14.14
N VAL A 168 -0.99 -14.96 13.51
CA VAL A 168 -1.06 -13.50 13.57
C VAL A 168 -2.12 -13.06 14.57
N SER A 169 -1.79 -12.16 15.51
CA SER A 169 -2.77 -11.64 16.46
C SER A 169 -3.82 -10.73 15.79
N MET A 170 -5.09 -10.99 16.07
CA MET A 170 -6.21 -10.14 15.60
C MET A 170 -6.61 -9.08 16.65
N ASP A 171 -5.85 -8.93 17.74
CA ASP A 171 -6.09 -7.93 18.79
C ASP A 171 -6.06 -6.49 18.22
N GLY A 172 -7.23 -5.91 18.07
CA GLY A 172 -7.44 -4.56 17.54
C GLY A 172 -7.79 -4.49 16.05
N PHE A 173 -7.85 -5.63 15.36
CA PHE A 173 -8.23 -5.70 13.94
C PHE A 173 -9.54 -4.97 13.63
N THR A 174 -10.60 -5.21 14.40
CA THR A 174 -11.93 -4.62 14.14
C THR A 174 -11.90 -3.09 14.18
N LYS A 175 -11.13 -2.50 15.12
CA LYS A 175 -10.99 -1.04 15.23
C LYS A 175 -10.15 -0.49 14.08
N ALA A 176 -9.06 -1.17 13.73
CA ALA A 176 -8.22 -0.80 12.59
C ALA A 176 -9.01 -0.83 11.27
N TYR A 177 -9.81 -1.87 11.03
CA TYR A 177 -10.65 -1.98 9.83
C TYR A 177 -11.70 -0.85 9.75
N ARG A 178 -12.34 -0.50 10.88
CA ARG A 178 -13.26 0.66 10.93
C ARG A 178 -12.53 1.98 10.68
N SER A 179 -11.30 2.15 11.18
CA SER A 179 -10.47 3.34 10.92
C SER A 179 -10.15 3.47 9.42
N LEU A 180 -9.91 2.36 8.71
CA LEU A 180 -9.80 2.37 7.24
C LEU A 180 -11.10 2.83 6.58
N GLY A 181 -12.25 2.31 7.01
CA GLY A 181 -13.55 2.69 6.46
C GLY A 181 -13.85 4.18 6.61
N VAL A 182 -13.57 4.75 7.78
CA VAL A 182 -13.70 6.19 8.02
C VAL A 182 -12.76 7.01 7.15
N SER A 183 -11.52 6.54 6.98
CA SER A 183 -10.46 7.31 6.32
C SER A 183 -10.53 7.26 4.79
N CYS A 184 -10.92 6.11 4.23
CA CYS A 184 -11.05 5.87 2.78
C CYS A 184 -12.50 5.88 2.27
N GLY A 185 -13.48 6.10 3.14
CA GLY A 185 -14.86 6.41 2.77
C GLY A 185 -15.69 5.19 2.35
N PHE A 186 -15.54 4.05 3.03
CA PHE A 186 -16.32 2.84 2.75
C PHE A 186 -17.06 2.31 3.99
N PRO A 187 -18.24 1.67 3.81
CA PRO A 187 -18.98 1.08 4.91
C PRO A 187 -18.27 -0.16 5.45
N THR A 188 -18.31 -0.36 6.77
CA THR A 188 -17.65 -1.53 7.40
C THR A 188 -18.63 -2.58 7.93
N VAL A 189 -19.93 -2.41 7.71
CA VAL A 189 -20.98 -3.20 8.40
C VAL A 189 -20.94 -4.70 8.10
N ASP A 190 -20.46 -5.07 6.91
CA ASP A 190 -20.34 -6.45 6.44
C ASP A 190 -19.20 -7.23 7.12
N VAL A 191 -18.17 -6.54 7.59
CA VAL A 191 -16.99 -7.11 8.25
C VAL A 191 -16.94 -6.76 9.74
N ALA A 192 -17.16 -5.50 10.08
CA ALA A 192 -17.00 -4.89 11.40
C ALA A 192 -18.18 -3.91 11.71
N PRO A 193 -19.39 -4.45 11.97
CA PRO A 193 -20.59 -3.67 12.29
C PRO A 193 -20.46 -2.90 13.59
#